data_AF-E2ATJ0-F1
#
_entry.id   AF-E2ATJ0-F1
#
_cell.length_a   1.000
_cell.length_b   1.000
_cell.length_c   1.000
_cell.angle_alpha   90.00
_cell.angle_beta   90.00
_cell.angle_gamma   90.00
#
_symmetry.space_group_name_H-M   'P 1'
#
loop_
_entity.id
_entity.type
_entity.pdbx_description
1 polymer ?
#
loop_
_entity_poly.entity_id
_entity_poly.type
_entity_poly.pdbx_seq_one_letter_code
_entity_poly.pdbx_strand_id
1 'polypeptide(L)' 'TGYYRVNYELKNWQNIARYLKSTKYTNIHVLNRAQIIDDAYYFVKAGTLNFSIFLELTEYLSRETDYIAW' A
#
# COMPACT_ATOMS: atom_id res chain seq x y z
N THR A 1 -7.98 -3.53 15.88
CA THR A 1 -7.93 -2.25 15.15
C THR A 1 -7.28 -1.21 16.04
N GLY A 2 -6.60 -0.22 15.46
CA GLY A 2 -6.00 0.90 16.16
C GLY A 2 -6.11 2.18 15.34
N TYR A 3 -6.23 3.33 16.01
CA TYR A 3 -6.42 4.63 15.37
C TYR A 3 -5.05 5.32 15.16
N TYR A 4 -4.30 4.83 14.19
CA TYR A 4 -2.99 5.36 13.82
C TYR A 4 -2.63 5.01 12.37
N ARG A 5 -1.74 5.80 11.78
CA ARG A 5 -1.12 5.53 10.48
C ARG A 5 0.20 4.78 10.68
N VAL A 6 0.55 3.89 9.76
CA VAL A 6 1.81 3.13 9.85
C VAL A 6 2.78 3.62 8.78
N ASN A 7 3.87 4.26 9.22
CA ASN A 7 4.97 4.61 8.34
C ASN A 7 6.06 3.54 8.42
N TYR A 8 6.50 3.07 7.25
CA TYR A 8 7.59 2.12 7.13
C TYR A 8 8.86 2.79 6.62
N GLU A 9 10.01 2.19 6.91
CA GLU A 9 11.24 2.54 6.20
C GLU A 9 11.10 2.25 4.70
N LEU A 10 11.87 2.98 3.88
CA LEU A 10 11.87 2.87 2.42
C LEU A 10 11.96 1.42 1.92
N LYS A 11 12.85 0.62 2.51
CA LYS A 11 13.04 -0.78 2.12
C LYS A 11 11.78 -1.61 2.32
N ASN A 12 11.04 -1.36 3.39
CA ASN A 12 9.81 -2.06 3.72
C ASN A 12 8.67 -1.64 2.80
N TRP A 13 8.54 -0.35 2.49
CA TRP A 13 7.61 0.11 1.45
C TRP A 13 7.84 -0.60 0.11
N GLN A 14 9.10 -0.70 -0.33
CA GLN A 14 9.44 -1.42 -1.56
C GLN A 14 9.14 -2.93 -1.47
N ASN A 15 9.35 -3.54 -0.31
CA ASN A 15 9.00 -4.95 -0.08
C ASN A 15 7.49 -5.17 -0.15
N ILE A 16 6.70 -4.26 0.43
CA ILE A 16 5.23 -4.27 0.36
C ILE A 16 4.78 -4.13 -1.10
N ALA A 17 5.30 -3.15 -1.84
CA ALA A 17 4.97 -2.96 -3.25
C ALA A 17 5.28 -4.22 -4.10
N ARG A 18 6.44 -4.84 -3.88
CA ARG A 18 6.80 -6.11 -4.53
C ARG A 18 5.84 -7.25 -4.15
N TYR A 19 5.40 -7.33 -2.89
CA TYR A 19 4.45 -8.35 -2.47
C TYR A 19 3.06 -8.13 -3.07
N LEU A 20 2.56 -6.89 -3.07
CA LEU A 20 1.28 -6.52 -3.69
C LEU A 20 1.26 -6.84 -5.19
N LYS A 21 2.40 -6.70 -5.88
CA LYS A 21 2.57 -7.11 -7.29
C LYS A 21 2.63 -8.62 -7.52
N SER A 22 2.83 -9.42 -6.49
CA SER A 22 2.81 -10.88 -6.62
C SER A 22 1.38 -11.40 -6.89
N THR A 23 1.26 -12.67 -7.27
CA THR A 23 -0.02 -13.39 -7.35
C THR A 23 -0.61 -13.74 -5.97
N LYS A 24 0.15 -13.49 -4.89
CA LYS A 24 -0.19 -13.85 -3.51
C LYS A 24 -0.66 -12.65 -2.69
N TYR A 25 -0.96 -11.52 -3.32
CA TYR A 25 -1.32 -10.27 -2.64
C TYR A 25 -2.55 -10.43 -1.73
N THR A 26 -3.46 -11.35 -2.08
CA THR A 26 -4.67 -11.69 -1.31
C THR A 26 -4.39 -12.31 0.06
N ASN A 27 -3.15 -12.76 0.33
CA ASN A 27 -2.73 -13.17 1.67
C ASN A 27 -2.66 -11.98 2.65
N ILE A 28 -2.50 -10.75 2.15
CA ILE A 28 -2.70 -9.55 2.95
C ILE A 28 -4.21 -9.31 3.00
N HIS A 29 -4.78 -9.30 4.20
CA HIS A 29 -6.20 -9.04 4.41
C HIS A 29 -6.64 -7.73 3.72
N VAL A 30 -7.83 -7.71 3.12
CA VAL A 30 -8.34 -6.55 2.33
C VAL A 30 -8.23 -5.22 3.07
N LEU A 31 -8.60 -5.18 4.36
CA LEU A 31 -8.50 -3.95 5.17
C LEU A 31 -7.06 -3.44 5.32
N ASN A 32 -6.08 -4.34 5.39
CA ASN A 32 -4.68 -3.96 5.46
C ASN A 32 -4.20 -3.44 4.11
N ARG A 33 -4.67 -4.00 2.99
CA ARG A 33 -4.35 -3.49 1.64
C ARG A 33 -4.90 -2.08 1.44
N ALA A 34 -6.15 -1.85 1.83
CA ALA A 34 -6.77 -0.52 1.83
C ALA A 34 -5.99 0.47 2.71
N GLN A 35 -5.65 0.07 3.94
CA GLN A 35 -4.87 0.89 4.86
C GLN A 35 -3.48 1.25 4.31
N ILE A 36 -2.77 0.28 3.68
CA ILE A 36 -1.46 0.51 3.07
C ILE A 36 -1.54 1.62 2.01
N ILE A 37 -2.59 1.61 1.18
CA ILE A 37 -2.78 2.61 0.12
C ILE A 37 -3.16 3.98 0.70
N ASP A 38 -4.07 4.02 1.68
CA ASP A 38 -4.44 5.26 2.37
C ASP A 38 -3.25 5.91 3.10
N ASP A 39 -2.48 5.11 3.84
CA ASP A 39 -1.28 5.58 4.53
C ASP A 39 -0.22 6.08 3.55
N ALA A 40 0.03 5.34 2.46
CA ALA A 40 0.98 5.77 1.44
C ALA A 40 0.57 7.09 0.77
N TYR A 41 -0.72 7.27 0.45
CA TYR A 41 -1.24 8.53 -0.10
C TYR A 41 -1.04 9.70 0.87
N TYR A 42 -1.36 9.50 2.14
CA TYR A 42 -1.14 10.50 3.17
C TYR A 42 0.34 10.92 3.25
N PHE A 43 1.27 9.97 3.25
CA PHE A 43 2.71 10.28 3.34
C PHE A 43 3.28 10.93 2.07
N VAL A 44 2.73 10.63 0.90
CA VAL A 44 3.05 11.40 -0.32
C VAL A 44 2.61 12.85 -0.16
N LYS A 45 1.38 13.09 0.31
CA LYS A 45 0.85 14.43 0.53
C LYS A 45 1.65 15.20 1.59
N ALA A 46 2.15 14.50 2.61
CA ALA A 46 3.01 15.05 3.65
C ALA A 46 4.48 15.24 3.20
N GLY A 47 4.87 14.76 2.02
CA GLY A 47 6.25 14.86 1.50
C GLY A 47 7.25 13.89 2.15
N THR A 48 6.78 12.91 2.94
CA THR A 48 7.62 11.94 3.63
C THR A 48 7.78 10.61 2.88
N LEU A 49 6.99 10.39 1.83
CA LEU A 49 7.12 9.26 0.92
C LEU A 49 7.26 9.75 -0.53
N ASN A 50 8.19 9.16 -1.28
CA ASN A 50 8.35 9.49 -2.69
C ASN A 50 7.13 9.01 -3.50
N PHE A 51 6.61 9.87 -4.36
CA PHE A 51 5.50 9.55 -5.26
C PHE A 51 5.76 8.31 -6.12
N SER A 52 7.02 8.02 -6.50
CA SER A 52 7.38 6.82 -7.26
C SER A 52 7.01 5.53 -6.52
N ILE A 53 7.18 5.50 -5.20
CA ILE A 53 6.84 4.33 -4.38
C ILE A 53 5.32 4.16 -4.29
N PHE A 54 4.60 5.27 -4.17
CA PHE A 54 3.14 5.25 -4.21
C PHE A 54 2.63 4.71 -5.54
N LEU A 55 3.21 5.12 -6.67
CA LEU A 55 2.87 4.55 -7.97
C LEU A 55 3.11 3.03 -7.99
N GLU A 56 4.28 2.56 -7.55
CA GLU A 56 4.58 1.12 -7.46
C GLU A 56 3.59 0.36 -6.57
N LEU A 57 3.10 0.99 -5.49
CA LEU A 57 2.06 0.41 -4.62
C LEU A 57 0.71 0.36 -5.33
N THR A 58 0.37 1.30 -6.20
CA THR A 58 -0.93 1.32 -6.90
C THR A 58 -0.98 0.40 -8.12
N GLU A 59 0.16 -0.06 -8.65
CA GLU A 59 0.22 -0.92 -9.84
C GLU A 59 -0.61 -2.22 -9.69
N TYR A 60 -0.67 -2.79 -8.48
CA TYR A 60 -1.45 -4.01 -8.26
C TYR A 60 -2.97 -3.80 -8.30
N LEU A 61 -3.47 -2.56 -8.12
CA LEU A 61 -4.90 -2.25 -8.08
C LEU A 61 -5.62 -2.65 -9.36
N SER A 62 -4.90 -2.71 -10.48
CA SER A 62 -5.39 -3.26 -11.75
C SER A 62 -5.88 -4.73 -11.66
N ARG A 63 -5.45 -5.47 -10.63
CA ARG A 63 -5.81 -6.87 -10.37
C ARG A 63 -6.58 -7.05 -9.07
N GLU A 64 -6.85 -5.96 -8.35
CA GLU A 64 -7.63 -5.98 -7.12
C GLU A 64 -9.12 -6.21 -7.45
N THR A 65 -9.78 -7.05 -6.67
CA THR A 65 -11.19 -7.40 -6.86
C THR A 65 -12.06 -7.00 -5.67
N ASP A 66 -11.45 -6.75 -4.51
CA ASP A 66 -12.17 -6.30 -3.33
C ASP A 66 -12.37 -4.78 -3.39
N TYR A 67 -13.64 -4.35 -3.49
CA TYR A 67 -14.03 -2.93 -3.56
C TYR A 67 -13.46 -2.06 -2.43
N ILE A 68 -13.22 -2.62 -1.25
CA ILE A 68 -12.68 -1.88 -0.12
C ILE A 68 -11.22 -1.44 -0.35
N ALA A 69 -10.45 -2.20 -1.12
CA ALA A 69 -9.04 -1.93 -1.39
C ALA A 69 -8.76 -1.28 -2.75
N TRP A 70 -9.75 -1.22 -3.64
CA TRP A 70 -9.66 -0.65 -4.98
C TRP A 70 -9.83 0.87 -4.96
#